data_AF-A0A934VUH0-F1
#
_entry.id   AF-A0A934VUH0-F1
#
_cell.length_a   1.000
_cell.length_b   1.000
_cell.length_c   1.000
_cell.angle_alpha   90.00
_cell.angle_beta   90.00
_cell.angle_gamma   90.00
#
_symmetry.space_group_name_H-M   'P 1'
#
loop_
_entity.id
_entity.type
_entity.pdbx_description
1 polymer ?
#
loop_
_entity_poly.entity_id
_entity_poly.type
_entity_poly.pdbx_seq_one_letter_code
_entity_poly.pdbx_strand_id
1 'polypeptide(L)'
;MKSILIALFAGTLMLHAENPPSAIDKAELSYRKGIAAEKAGDPSAARTAYTEALKLNPQHANARYRLGELRLKSKDIAEKGRAAQYSDIILPKVELEDVPLADALNYLTALIGEQAKEAKKDAPPGFVVQDPDKKLGEGQVTLKLKNVPAKTALEYILSQAGAKARYDEFAVVILPAK
;
A
#
# COMPACT_ATOMS: atom_id res chain seq x y z
N MET A 1 49.61 -14.20 -64.21
CA MET A 1 49.98 -15.41 -63.44
C MET A 1 50.61 -14.96 -62.12
N LYS A 2 50.24 -15.63 -61.02
CA LYS A 2 50.67 -15.48 -59.61
C LYS A 2 49.82 -14.56 -58.71
N SER A 3 48.91 -15.25 -58.01
CA SER A 3 48.16 -14.94 -56.80
C SER A 3 49.06 -14.62 -55.60
N ILE A 4 48.50 -13.98 -54.55
CA ILE A 4 48.68 -14.20 -53.08
C ILE A 4 47.82 -13.12 -52.37
N LEU A 5 46.59 -13.47 -51.96
CA LEU A 5 46.17 -13.79 -50.58
C LEU A 5 46.28 -12.61 -49.60
N ILE A 6 45.23 -11.80 -49.52
CA ILE A 6 45.03 -10.81 -48.44
C ILE A 6 44.25 -11.50 -47.32
N ALA A 7 44.85 -11.51 -46.13
CA ALA A 7 44.36 -12.17 -44.94
C ALA A 7 43.05 -11.52 -44.41
N LEU A 8 42.08 -12.38 -44.14
CA LEU A 8 40.93 -12.11 -43.27
C LEU A 8 41.42 -11.87 -41.84
N PHE A 9 41.20 -10.68 -41.29
CA PHE A 9 41.15 -10.49 -39.84
C PHE A 9 39.69 -10.35 -39.43
N ALA A 10 39.12 -11.48 -39.05
CA ALA A 10 37.83 -11.57 -38.40
C ALA A 10 37.96 -11.13 -36.92
N GLY A 11 37.04 -10.26 -36.51
CA GLY A 11 36.33 -10.39 -35.24
C GLY A 11 37.09 -10.05 -33.96
N THR A 12 36.75 -8.92 -33.35
CA THR A 12 36.56 -8.84 -31.89
C THR A 12 35.39 -7.90 -31.60
N LEU A 13 34.17 -8.41 -31.79
CA LEU A 13 33.01 -7.85 -31.09
C LEU A 13 33.11 -8.36 -29.65
N MET A 14 33.58 -7.52 -28.73
CA MET A 14 33.53 -7.84 -27.29
C MET A 14 32.07 -7.90 -26.87
N LEU A 15 31.53 -9.13 -26.81
CA LEU A 15 30.32 -9.45 -26.07
C LEU A 15 30.57 -9.06 -24.61
N HIS A 16 29.96 -7.97 -24.14
CA HIS A 16 29.83 -7.71 -22.71
C HIS A 16 28.90 -8.78 -22.15
N ALA A 17 29.46 -9.89 -21.67
CA ALA A 17 28.70 -10.83 -20.86
C ALA A 17 28.37 -10.13 -19.53
N GLU A 18 27.11 -9.75 -19.34
CA GLU A 18 26.62 -9.36 -18.01
C GLU A 18 26.84 -10.55 -17.08
N ASN A 19 27.80 -10.42 -16.15
CA ASN A 19 27.97 -11.43 -15.10
C ASN A 19 26.66 -11.50 -14.29
N PRO A 20 26.11 -12.70 -14.05
CA PRO A 20 24.88 -12.83 -13.29
C PRO A 20 25.06 -12.20 -11.88
N PRO A 21 24.03 -11.55 -11.31
CA PRO A 21 24.15 -10.85 -10.04
C PRO A 21 24.70 -11.77 -8.94
N SER A 22 25.71 -11.31 -8.21
CA SER A 22 26.26 -12.07 -7.08
C SER A 22 25.21 -12.24 -5.98
N ALA A 23 25.43 -13.17 -5.05
CA ALA A 23 24.55 -13.32 -3.89
C ALA A 23 24.44 -12.02 -3.07
N ILE A 24 25.52 -11.23 -3.03
CA ILE A 24 25.56 -9.92 -2.38
C ILE A 24 24.69 -8.90 -3.14
N ASP A 25 24.75 -8.88 -4.47
CA ASP A 25 23.90 -7.98 -5.29
C ASP A 25 22.42 -8.35 -5.15
N LYS A 26 22.11 -9.65 -5.11
CA LYS A 26 20.74 -10.13 -4.86
C LYS A 26 20.26 -9.76 -3.45
N ALA A 27 21.13 -9.85 -2.44
CA ALA A 27 20.81 -9.43 -1.08
C ALA A 27 20.49 -7.93 -1.02
N GLU A 28 21.28 -7.10 -1.70
CA GLU A 28 21.05 -5.65 -1.77
C GLU A 28 19.76 -5.31 -2.53
N LEU A 29 19.47 -6.03 -3.61
CA LEU A 29 18.20 -5.89 -4.32
C LEU A 29 17.00 -6.24 -3.41
N SER A 30 17.07 -7.34 -2.66
CA SER A 30 16.05 -7.72 -1.68
C SER A 30 15.90 -6.70 -0.55
N TYR A 31 17.01 -6.11 -0.08
CA TYR A 31 16.97 -5.02 0.89
C TYR A 31 16.22 -3.79 0.35
N ARG A 32 16.50 -3.39 -0.89
CA ARG A 32 15.82 -2.25 -1.54
C ARG A 32 14.34 -2.50 -1.75
N LYS A 33 13.95 -3.74 -2.08
CA LYS A 33 12.53 -4.14 -2.13
C LYS A 33 11.85 -3.97 -0.78
N GLY A 34 12.54 -4.29 0.32
CA GLY A 34 12.02 -4.08 1.68
C GLY A 34 11.75 -2.61 1.99
N ILE A 35 12.70 -1.73 1.64
CA ILE A 35 12.54 -0.28 1.81
C ILE A 35 11.36 0.25 0.97
N ALA A 36 11.21 -0.24 -0.26
CA ALA A 36 10.09 0.14 -1.12
C ALA A 36 8.75 -0.31 -0.54
N ALA A 37 8.68 -1.52 0.01
CA ALA A 37 7.48 -2.04 0.66
C ALA A 37 7.12 -1.26 1.94
N GLU A 38 8.09 -0.85 2.76
CA GLU A 38 7.83 0.05 3.90
C GLU A 38 7.23 1.38 3.46
N LYS A 39 7.77 1.98 2.39
CA LYS A 39 7.23 3.23 1.83
C LYS A 39 5.83 3.05 1.26
N ALA A 40 5.53 1.87 0.71
CA ALA A 40 4.21 1.50 0.27
C ALA A 40 3.24 1.16 1.42
N GLY A 41 3.73 1.12 2.67
CA GLY A 41 2.93 0.77 3.83
C GLY A 41 2.57 -0.71 3.92
N ASP A 42 3.36 -1.58 3.28
CA ASP A 42 3.20 -3.04 3.33
C ASP A 42 4.29 -3.67 4.21
N PRO A 43 4.04 -3.78 5.53
CA PRO A 43 5.02 -4.35 6.46
C PRO A 43 5.23 -5.85 6.24
N SER A 44 4.29 -6.56 5.62
CA SER A 44 4.41 -7.99 5.34
C SER A 44 5.38 -8.26 4.19
N ALA A 45 5.23 -7.51 3.08
CA ALA A 45 6.17 -7.53 1.97
C ALA A 45 7.57 -7.04 2.41
N ALA A 46 7.64 -6.00 3.24
CA ALA A 46 8.90 -5.51 3.78
C ALA A 46 9.63 -6.59 4.59
N ARG A 47 8.89 -7.29 5.48
CA ARG A 47 9.43 -8.38 6.29
C ARG A 47 9.99 -9.50 5.41
N THR A 48 9.23 -9.90 4.40
CA THR A 48 9.63 -10.95 3.45
C THR A 48 10.92 -10.56 2.73
N ALA A 49 11.00 -9.34 2.21
CA ALA A 49 12.14 -8.86 1.46
C ALA A 49 13.41 -8.71 2.31
N TYR A 50 13.31 -8.19 3.54
CA TYR A 50 14.46 -8.14 4.46
C TYR A 50 14.91 -9.51 4.92
N THR A 51 13.97 -10.43 5.15
CA THR A 51 14.30 -11.82 5.49
C THR A 51 15.09 -12.48 4.37
N GLU A 52 14.69 -12.24 3.11
CA GLU A 52 15.42 -12.74 1.94
C GLU A 52 16.81 -12.11 1.81
N ALA A 53 16.94 -10.81 2.03
CA ALA A 53 18.25 -10.14 2.05
C ALA A 53 19.21 -10.78 3.08
N LEU A 54 18.70 -11.13 4.25
CA LEU A 54 19.49 -11.78 5.31
C LEU A 54 19.78 -13.26 5.05
N LYS A 55 18.95 -13.96 4.28
CA LYS A 55 19.26 -15.33 3.82
C LYS A 55 20.43 -15.31 2.81
N LEU A 56 20.40 -14.35 1.88
CA LEU A 56 21.41 -14.20 0.84
C LEU A 56 22.73 -13.62 1.37
N ASN A 57 22.64 -12.70 2.33
CA ASN A 57 23.79 -12.14 3.05
C ASN A 57 23.47 -12.03 4.55
N PRO A 58 23.85 -13.03 5.36
CA PRO A 58 23.66 -13.00 6.81
C PRO A 58 24.38 -11.84 7.54
N GLN A 59 25.32 -11.15 6.88
CA GLN A 59 26.04 -10.01 7.45
C GLN A 59 25.47 -8.65 6.99
N HIS A 60 24.33 -8.63 6.29
CA HIS A 60 23.68 -7.38 5.85
C HIS A 60 23.12 -6.60 7.05
N ALA A 61 23.93 -5.71 7.61
CA ALA A 61 23.63 -4.98 8.83
C ALA A 61 22.36 -4.11 8.70
N ASN A 62 22.18 -3.44 7.56
CA ASN A 62 21.03 -2.58 7.31
C ASN A 62 19.73 -3.38 7.23
N ALA A 63 19.72 -4.53 6.55
CA ALA A 63 18.54 -5.40 6.49
C ALA A 63 18.17 -5.94 7.88
N ARG A 64 19.16 -6.30 8.71
CA ARG A 64 18.92 -6.75 10.10
C ARG A 64 18.33 -5.64 10.96
N TYR A 65 18.90 -4.44 10.87
CA TYR A 65 18.42 -3.27 11.59
C TYR A 65 16.98 -2.91 11.18
N ARG A 66 16.71 -2.81 9.87
CA ARG A 66 15.37 -2.51 9.34
C ARG A 66 14.34 -3.55 9.72
N LEU A 67 14.67 -4.84 9.67
CA LEU A 67 13.77 -5.90 10.12
C LEU A 67 13.41 -5.76 11.61
N GLY A 68 14.37 -5.33 12.44
CA GLY A 68 14.13 -5.00 13.84
C GLY A 68 13.18 -3.82 14.01
N GLU A 69 13.45 -2.70 13.34
CA GLU A 69 12.56 -1.52 13.35
C GLU A 69 11.15 -1.86 12.86
N LEU A 70 11.04 -2.65 11.79
CA LEU A 70 9.79 -3.05 11.20
C LEU A 70 8.90 -3.81 12.20
N ARG A 71 9.48 -4.65 13.06
CA ARG A 71 8.70 -5.36 14.09
C ARG A 71 8.09 -4.41 15.13
N LEU A 72 8.76 -3.29 15.40
CA LEU A 72 8.29 -2.28 16.34
C LEU A 72 7.25 -1.35 15.71
N LYS A 73 7.37 -1.09 14.40
CA LYS A 73 6.57 -0.08 13.67
C LYS A 73 5.56 -0.67 12.68
N SER A 74 5.41 -2.00 12.60
CA SER A 74 4.59 -2.64 11.55
C SER A 74 3.16 -2.14 11.55
N LYS A 75 2.59 -1.90 12.74
CA LYS A 75 1.23 -1.38 12.88
C LYS A 75 1.11 0.02 12.27
N ASP A 76 2.00 0.94 12.62
CA ASP A 76 1.98 2.32 12.10
C ASP A 76 2.21 2.36 10.58
N ILE A 77 3.05 1.46 10.07
CA ILE A 77 3.32 1.33 8.63
C ILE A 77 2.07 0.82 7.91
N ALA A 78 1.42 -0.23 8.40
CA ALA A 78 0.16 -0.73 7.85
C ALA A 78 -0.95 0.32 7.92
N GLU A 79 -1.08 1.01 9.05
CA GLU A 79 -2.09 2.06 9.26
C GLU A 79 -1.92 3.19 8.24
N LYS A 80 -0.68 3.68 8.06
CA LYS A 80 -0.36 4.72 7.07
C LYS A 80 -0.59 4.24 5.64
N GLY A 81 -0.14 3.04 5.30
CA GLY A 81 -0.33 2.45 3.97
C GLY A 81 -1.80 2.37 3.60
N ARG A 82 -2.60 1.87 4.53
CA ARG A 82 -4.03 1.77 4.34
C ARG A 82 -4.71 3.12 4.23
N ALA A 83 -4.41 4.05 5.13
CA ALA A 83 -4.95 5.40 5.04
C ALA A 83 -4.61 6.06 3.70
N ALA A 84 -3.39 5.84 3.18
CA ALA A 84 -2.97 6.32 1.87
C ALA A 84 -3.82 5.72 0.72
N GLN A 85 -4.16 4.42 0.77
CA GLN A 85 -5.02 3.80 -0.25
C GLN A 85 -6.37 4.51 -0.40
N TYR A 86 -6.98 5.01 0.68
CA TYR A 86 -8.22 5.80 0.61
C TYR A 86 -7.97 7.27 0.20
N SER A 87 -6.80 7.84 0.51
CA SER A 87 -6.45 9.19 0.05
C SER A 87 -6.25 9.26 -1.47
N ASP A 88 -5.81 8.15 -2.04
CA ASP A 88 -5.48 8.00 -3.47
C ASP A 88 -6.70 7.82 -4.39
N ILE A 89 -7.89 7.65 -3.80
CA ILE A 89 -9.16 7.53 -4.51
C ILE A 89 -9.92 8.85 -4.35
N ILE A 90 -10.14 9.54 -5.47
CA ILE A 90 -10.91 10.78 -5.49
C ILE A 90 -12.36 10.46 -5.77
N LEU A 91 -13.25 10.98 -4.93
CA LEU A 91 -14.69 10.85 -5.08
C LEU A 91 -15.21 12.11 -5.78
N PRO A 92 -15.76 11.99 -7.00
CA PRO A 92 -16.22 13.13 -7.77
C PRO A 92 -17.36 13.86 -7.05
N LYS A 93 -18.23 13.08 -6.38
CA LYS A 93 -19.41 13.57 -5.70
C LYS A 93 -19.82 12.61 -4.59
N VAL A 94 -20.11 13.14 -3.41
CA VAL A 94 -20.69 12.41 -2.28
C VAL A 94 -21.87 13.24 -1.77
N GLU A 95 -23.07 12.72 -1.91
CA GLU A 95 -24.29 13.36 -1.41
C GLU A 95 -25.06 12.37 -0.55
N LEU A 96 -25.17 12.69 0.73
CA LEU A 96 -25.90 11.95 1.74
C LEU A 96 -26.80 12.94 2.47
N GLU A 97 -28.04 12.57 2.70
CA GLU A 97 -29.04 13.36 3.40
C GLU A 97 -29.77 12.45 4.39
N ASP A 98 -29.52 12.70 5.66
CA ASP A 98 -30.17 12.01 6.77
C ASP A 98 -29.96 10.48 6.79
N VAL A 99 -28.80 10.03 6.33
CA VAL A 99 -28.51 8.61 6.10
C VAL A 99 -27.89 7.97 7.35
N PRO A 100 -28.36 6.79 7.80
CA PRO A 100 -27.72 6.07 8.89
C PRO A 100 -26.24 5.75 8.60
N LEU A 101 -25.39 5.78 9.62
CA LEU A 101 -23.96 5.51 9.47
C LEU A 101 -23.65 4.23 8.66
N ALA A 102 -24.37 3.12 8.94
CA ALA A 102 -24.15 1.86 8.24
C ALA A 102 -24.40 2.01 6.72
N ASP A 103 -25.46 2.69 6.32
CA ASP A 103 -25.81 2.93 4.93
C ASP A 103 -24.84 3.92 4.27
N ALA A 104 -24.39 4.94 5.00
CA ALA A 104 -23.35 5.85 4.54
C ALA A 104 -22.02 5.13 4.26
N LEU A 105 -21.62 4.19 5.12
CA LEU A 105 -20.42 3.36 4.93
C LEU A 105 -20.57 2.38 3.75
N ASN A 106 -21.75 1.78 3.58
CA ASN A 106 -22.05 0.92 2.43
C ASN A 106 -22.01 1.70 1.11
N TYR A 107 -22.65 2.87 1.08
CA TYR A 107 -22.60 3.79 -0.06
C TYR A 107 -21.16 4.18 -0.40
N LEU A 108 -20.38 4.58 0.62
CA LEU A 108 -18.99 4.97 0.42
C LEU A 108 -18.14 3.81 -0.10
N THR A 109 -18.34 2.59 0.40
CA THR A 109 -17.63 1.39 -0.07
C THR A 109 -17.90 1.12 -1.55
N ALA A 110 -19.17 1.23 -1.98
CA ALA A 110 -19.53 1.06 -3.37
C ALA A 110 -18.87 2.12 -4.27
N LEU A 111 -18.94 3.40 -3.86
CA LEU A 111 -18.36 4.50 -4.62
C LEU A 111 -16.84 4.41 -4.73
N ILE A 112 -16.15 4.04 -3.63
CA ILE A 112 -14.70 3.80 -3.65
C ILE A 112 -14.36 2.66 -4.62
N GLY A 113 -15.12 1.57 -4.60
CA GLY A 113 -14.91 0.43 -5.49
C GLY A 113 -15.08 0.79 -6.97
N GLU A 114 -16.05 1.65 -7.29
CA GLU A 114 -16.24 2.19 -8.64
C GLU A 114 -15.04 3.05 -9.08
N GLN A 115 -14.65 4.02 -8.25
CA GLN A 115 -13.54 4.93 -8.56
C GLN A 115 -12.19 4.23 -8.63
N ALA A 116 -11.96 3.20 -7.81
CA ALA A 116 -10.78 2.36 -7.91
C ALA A 116 -10.70 1.61 -9.25
N LYS A 117 -11.83 1.06 -9.73
CA LYS A 117 -11.92 0.40 -11.04
C LYS A 117 -11.64 1.37 -12.18
N GLU A 118 -12.22 2.57 -12.15
CA GLU A 118 -11.98 3.61 -13.15
C GLU A 118 -10.50 4.01 -13.18
N ALA A 119 -9.88 4.15 -12.01
CA ALA A 119 -8.45 4.43 -11.87
C ALA A 119 -7.53 3.22 -12.18
N LYS A 120 -8.09 2.04 -12.50
CA LYS A 120 -7.36 0.77 -12.68
C LYS A 120 -6.47 0.43 -11.47
N LYS A 121 -6.94 0.75 -10.28
CA LYS A 121 -6.31 0.45 -8.99
C LYS A 121 -7.07 -0.66 -8.28
N ASP A 122 -6.39 -1.38 -7.40
CA ASP A 122 -7.04 -2.28 -6.47
C ASP A 122 -7.90 -1.46 -5.49
N ALA A 123 -9.14 -1.90 -5.29
CA ALA A 123 -10.02 -1.26 -4.33
C ALA A 123 -9.51 -1.55 -2.91
N PRO A 124 -9.41 -0.52 -2.04
CA PRO A 124 -9.14 -0.76 -0.63
C PRO A 124 -10.28 -1.60 -0.01
N PRO A 125 -10.01 -2.28 1.11
CA PRO A 125 -11.01 -3.13 1.74
C PRO A 125 -12.24 -2.34 2.23
N GLY A 126 -13.29 -3.04 2.59
CA GLY A 126 -14.47 -2.43 3.21
C GLY A 126 -14.24 -2.02 4.68
N PHE A 127 -15.31 -1.54 5.29
CA PHE A 127 -15.35 -1.15 6.69
C PHE A 127 -15.86 -2.28 7.59
N VAL A 128 -15.28 -2.42 8.78
CA VAL A 128 -15.77 -3.33 9.82
C VAL A 128 -16.22 -2.48 11.00
N VAL A 129 -17.51 -2.53 11.33
CA VAL A 129 -18.06 -1.80 12.49
C VAL A 129 -17.87 -2.65 13.74
N GLN A 130 -17.19 -2.09 14.74
CA GLN A 130 -16.99 -2.70 16.04
C GLN A 130 -17.59 -1.80 17.13
N ASP A 131 -18.84 -2.08 17.48
CA ASP A 131 -19.60 -1.33 18.46
C ASP A 131 -20.36 -2.28 19.42
N PRO A 132 -19.65 -2.93 20.36
CA PRO A 132 -20.25 -3.90 21.27
C PRO A 132 -21.28 -3.27 22.21
N ASP A 133 -21.13 -1.99 22.51
CA ASP A 133 -21.97 -1.25 23.46
C ASP A 133 -23.15 -0.52 22.77
N LYS A 134 -23.30 -0.66 21.43
CA LYS A 134 -24.32 0.01 20.62
C LYS A 134 -24.32 1.54 20.79
N LYS A 135 -23.13 2.13 20.92
CA LYS A 135 -22.93 3.59 21.06
C LYS A 135 -23.06 4.33 19.73
N LEU A 136 -22.80 3.63 18.63
CA LEU A 136 -23.04 4.11 17.27
C LEU A 136 -24.52 3.82 16.93
N GLY A 137 -25.42 4.56 17.57
CA GLY A 137 -26.87 4.41 17.41
C GLY A 137 -27.50 5.74 17.00
N GLU A 138 -28.22 5.72 15.87
CA GLU A 138 -29.01 6.83 15.28
C GLU A 138 -28.25 8.03 14.72
N GLY A 139 -26.91 8.04 14.73
CA GLY A 139 -26.13 9.07 14.05
C GLY A 139 -26.48 9.15 12.56
N GLN A 140 -27.25 10.18 12.18
CA GLN A 140 -27.58 10.47 10.80
C GLN A 140 -26.50 11.33 10.19
N VAL A 141 -26.15 10.99 8.96
CA VAL A 141 -25.04 11.60 8.25
C VAL A 141 -25.60 12.40 7.08
N THR A 142 -25.29 13.69 7.08
CA THR A 142 -25.63 14.60 5.99
C THR A 142 -24.36 15.27 5.49
N LEU A 143 -24.01 15.05 4.22
CA LEU A 143 -22.89 15.74 3.59
C LEU A 143 -23.09 15.90 2.09
N LYS A 144 -22.52 17.00 1.57
CA LYS A 144 -22.42 17.28 0.14
C LYS A 144 -20.98 17.67 -0.16
N LEU A 145 -20.20 16.73 -0.67
CA LEU A 145 -18.80 16.93 -1.02
C LEU A 145 -18.59 16.70 -2.52
N LYS A 146 -17.61 17.40 -3.09
CA LYS A 146 -17.23 17.26 -4.50
C LYS A 146 -15.72 17.21 -4.62
N ASN A 147 -15.23 16.30 -5.45
CA ASN A 147 -13.80 16.12 -5.74
C ASN A 147 -12.93 15.98 -4.47
N VAL A 148 -13.35 15.11 -3.55
CA VAL A 148 -12.65 14.90 -2.27
C VAL A 148 -11.99 13.53 -2.22
N PRO A 149 -10.85 13.38 -1.52
CA PRO A 149 -10.29 12.05 -1.23
C PRO A 149 -11.28 11.20 -0.43
N ALA A 150 -11.32 9.89 -0.69
CA ALA A 150 -12.22 8.98 0.00
C ALA A 150 -11.95 8.92 1.51
N LYS A 151 -10.67 9.04 1.90
CA LYS A 151 -10.27 9.20 3.32
C LYS A 151 -10.98 10.39 3.98
N THR A 152 -11.01 11.53 3.29
CA THR A 152 -11.64 12.76 3.80
C THR A 152 -13.15 12.61 3.91
N ALA A 153 -13.81 12.01 2.91
CA ALA A 153 -15.24 11.73 2.99
C ALA A 153 -15.58 10.81 4.17
N LEU A 154 -14.78 9.75 4.38
CA LEU A 154 -14.91 8.87 5.54
C LEU A 154 -14.76 9.65 6.85
N GLU A 155 -13.73 10.49 6.99
CA GLU A 155 -13.52 11.30 8.20
C GLU A 155 -14.73 12.19 8.54
N TYR A 156 -15.35 12.83 7.54
CA TYR A 156 -16.57 13.61 7.75
C TYR A 156 -17.76 12.75 8.17
N ILE A 157 -17.96 11.59 7.53
CA ILE A 157 -19.04 10.65 7.89
C ILE A 157 -18.89 10.21 9.35
N LEU A 158 -17.68 9.80 9.74
CA LEU A 158 -17.40 9.30 11.07
C LEU A 158 -17.50 10.41 12.13
N SER A 159 -17.04 11.62 11.82
CA SER A 159 -17.16 12.77 12.73
C SER A 159 -18.61 13.11 13.07
N GLN A 160 -19.54 13.02 12.12
CA GLN A 160 -20.96 13.31 12.37
C GLN A 160 -21.62 12.21 13.21
N ALA A 161 -21.21 10.95 13.00
CA ALA A 161 -21.77 9.80 13.68
C ALA A 161 -21.10 9.49 15.04
N GLY A 162 -20.23 10.37 15.56
CA GLY A 162 -19.51 10.13 16.81
C GLY A 162 -18.60 8.88 16.73
N ALA A 163 -18.02 8.63 15.56
CA ALA A 163 -17.19 7.47 15.27
C ALA A 163 -15.76 7.87 14.89
N LYS A 164 -14.86 6.89 14.85
CA LYS A 164 -13.48 7.03 14.37
C LYS A 164 -13.03 5.80 13.61
N ALA A 165 -12.11 5.98 12.68
CA ALA A 165 -11.46 4.89 11.97
C ALA A 165 -10.16 4.49 12.65
N ARG A 166 -9.90 3.19 12.73
CA ARG A 166 -8.58 2.61 12.94
C ARG A 166 -8.22 1.81 11.71
N TYR A 167 -7.09 2.13 11.08
CA TYR A 167 -6.66 1.40 9.89
C TYR A 167 -5.75 0.23 10.32
N ASP A 168 -6.25 -0.99 10.14
CA ASP A 168 -5.51 -2.22 10.46
C ASP A 168 -4.96 -2.85 9.17
N GLU A 169 -4.13 -3.88 9.26
CA GLU A 169 -3.51 -4.55 8.09
C GLU A 169 -4.52 -5.22 7.14
N PHE A 170 -5.75 -5.53 7.58
CA PHE A 170 -6.74 -6.26 6.74
C PHE A 170 -8.15 -5.64 6.70
N ALA A 171 -8.50 -4.72 7.60
CA ALA A 171 -9.70 -3.90 7.47
C ALA A 171 -9.48 -2.44 7.87
N VAL A 172 -10.48 -1.59 7.64
CA VAL A 172 -10.65 -0.33 8.37
C VAL A 172 -11.75 -0.54 9.41
N VAL A 173 -11.37 -0.47 10.68
CA VAL A 173 -12.26 -0.73 11.80
C VAL A 173 -12.88 0.58 12.26
N ILE A 174 -14.21 0.62 12.31
CA ILE A 174 -15.00 1.75 12.78
C ILE A 174 -15.38 1.51 14.23
N LEU A 175 -15.07 2.48 15.08
CA LEU A 175 -15.24 2.42 16.53
C LEU A 175 -15.99 3.67 17.01
N PRO A 176 -16.72 3.61 18.14
CA PRO A 176 -17.16 4.82 18.83
C PRO A 176 -15.98 5.77 19.10
N ALA A 177 -16.19 7.06 18.84
CA ALA A 177 -15.38 8.11 19.44
C ALA A 177 -15.59 8.06 20.96
N LYS A 178 -14.55 8.43 21.73
CA LYS A 178 -14.62 8.39 23.19
C LYS A 178 -15.70 9.33 23.73
#